data_AF-A0A1C4YCH7-F1
#
_entry.id   AF-A0A1C4YCH7-F1
#
_cell.length_a   1.000
_cell.length_b   1.000
_cell.length_c   1.000
_cell.angle_alpha   90.00
_cell.angle_beta   90.00
_cell.angle_gamma   90.00
#
_symmetry.space_group_name_H-M   'P 1'
#
loop_
_entity.id
_entity.type
_entity.pdbx_description
1 polymer ?
#
loop_
_entity_poly.entity_id
_entity_poly.type
_entity_poly.pdbx_seq_one_letter_code
_entity_poly.pdbx_strand_id
1 'polypeptide(L)' 'MPVTADLTKLVDKAYQDKSLTELVDAPVSALAGVSDGGAKLLKEALGIVTIGDLGRNPYFRTASALVALTGDK' A
#
# COMPACT_ATOMS: atom_id res chain seq x y z
N MET A 1 -4.62 12.53 17.08
CA MET A 1 -5.29 11.24 17.36
C MET A 1 -4.42 10.16 16.76
N PRO A 2 -3.90 9.18 17.54
CA PRO A 2 -3.24 8.04 16.92
C PRO A 2 -4.31 7.31 16.10
N VAL A 3 -4.18 7.35 14.79
CA VAL A 3 -4.99 6.52 13.91
C VAL A 3 -4.51 5.08 14.13
N THR A 4 -5.13 4.39 15.07
CA THR A 4 -5.11 2.93 15.13
C THR A 4 -5.98 2.44 13.97
N ALA A 5 -5.49 2.62 12.75
CA ALA A 5 -5.93 1.76 11.67
C ALA A 5 -5.54 0.35 12.11
N ASP A 6 -6.48 -0.59 12.11
CA ASP A 6 -6.18 -2.02 12.24
C ASP A 6 -5.36 -2.44 11.01
N LEU A 7 -4.06 -2.11 11.04
CA LEU A 7 -3.07 -2.48 10.05
C LEU A 7 -2.97 -4.00 9.92
N THR A 8 -3.42 -4.73 10.95
CA THR A 8 -3.60 -6.18 10.98
C THR A 8 -4.36 -6.76 9.79
N LYS A 9 -5.28 -6.01 9.16
CA LYS A 9 -5.99 -6.45 7.95
C LYS A 9 -5.42 -5.92 6.65
N LEU A 10 -4.56 -4.91 6.72
CA LEU A 10 -4.04 -4.18 5.56
C LEU A 10 -2.61 -4.59 5.20
N VAL A 11 -1.85 -5.08 6.17
CA VAL A 11 -0.47 -5.54 6.01
C VAL A 11 -0.28 -6.94 6.55
N ASP A 12 0.67 -7.63 5.94
CA ASP A 12 1.05 -8.99 6.27
C ASP A 12 1.45 -9.10 7.75
N LYS A 13 1.21 -10.27 8.34
CA LYS A 13 1.43 -10.53 9.77
C LYS A 13 2.86 -10.17 10.21
N ALA A 14 3.84 -10.32 9.32
CA ALA A 14 5.24 -9.97 9.58
C ALA A 14 5.50 -8.44 9.71
N TYR A 15 4.54 -7.60 9.35
CA TYR A 15 4.66 -6.13 9.35
C TYR A 15 3.67 -5.45 10.31
N GLN A 16 2.85 -6.20 11.03
CA GLN A 16 1.84 -5.67 11.96
C GLN A 16 2.46 -4.97 13.19
N ASP A 17 3.62 -5.43 13.65
CA ASP A 17 4.35 -4.85 14.78
C ASP A 17 5.30 -3.71 14.38
N LYS A 18 5.38 -3.37 13.08
CA LYS A 18 6.30 -2.33 12.59
C LYS A 18 5.68 -0.94 12.68
N SER A 19 6.55 0.06 12.81
CA SER A 19 6.11 1.46 12.80
C SER A 19 5.62 1.87 11.41
N LEU A 20 4.68 2.83 11.33
CA LEU A 20 4.15 3.36 10.07
C LEU A 20 5.25 3.79 9.08
N THR A 21 6.35 4.35 9.59
CA THR A 21 7.52 4.71 8.78
C THR A 21 8.20 3.49 8.15
N GLU A 22 8.36 2.40 8.91
CA GLU A 22 8.94 1.15 8.38
C GLU A 22 7.99 0.43 7.43
N LEU A 23 6.68 0.57 7.62
CA LEU A 23 5.65 0.09 6.70
C LEU A 23 5.70 0.84 5.37
N VAL A 24 5.92 2.15 5.39
CA VAL A 24 6.06 2.96 4.17
C VAL A 24 7.34 2.57 3.40
N ASP A 25 8.40 2.20 4.09
CA ASP A 25 9.63 1.68 3.47
C ASP A 25 9.55 0.18 3.11
N ALA A 26 8.56 -0.54 3.63
CA ALA A 26 8.37 -1.96 3.34
C ALA A 26 7.99 -2.19 1.87
N PRO A 27 8.32 -3.37 1.32
CA PRO A 27 7.94 -3.72 -0.04
C PRO A 27 6.42 -3.81 -0.19
N VAL A 28 5.89 -3.58 -1.40
CA VAL A 28 4.45 -3.70 -1.68
C VAL A 28 3.88 -5.10 -1.42
N SER A 29 4.72 -6.14 -1.40
CA SER A 29 4.36 -7.50 -0.98
C SER A 29 4.05 -7.62 0.51
N ALA A 30 4.40 -6.62 1.32
CA ALA A 30 3.99 -6.54 2.72
C ALA A 30 2.52 -6.14 2.88
N LEU A 31 1.83 -5.71 1.80
CA LEU A 31 0.39 -5.46 1.84
C LEU A 31 -0.39 -6.77 1.77
N ALA A 32 -1.38 -6.90 2.64
CA ALA A 32 -2.25 -8.07 2.65
C ALA A 32 -3.00 -8.17 1.29
N GLY A 33 -2.80 -9.29 0.58
CA GLY A 33 -3.40 -9.53 -0.73
C GLY A 33 -2.49 -9.25 -1.93
N VAL A 34 -1.27 -8.72 -1.72
CA VAL A 34 -0.26 -8.58 -2.78
C VAL A 34 0.73 -9.74 -2.71
N SER A 35 0.56 -10.74 -3.57
CA SER A 35 1.55 -11.83 -3.72
C SER A 35 2.84 -11.31 -4.36
N ASP A 36 3.96 -12.03 -4.18
CA ASP A 36 5.27 -11.68 -4.76
C ASP A 36 5.23 -11.43 -6.28
N GLY A 37 4.40 -12.20 -7.00
CA GLY A 37 4.19 -11.99 -8.44
C GLY A 37 3.55 -10.64 -8.77
N GLY A 38 2.57 -10.19 -7.97
CA GLY A 38 1.95 -8.88 -8.11
C GLY A 38 2.91 -7.74 -7.77
N ALA A 39 3.72 -7.92 -6.71
CA ALA A 39 4.78 -6.99 -6.35
C ALA A 39 5.82 -6.84 -7.49
N LYS A 40 6.18 -7.94 -8.15
CA LYS A 40 7.11 -7.93 -9.27
C LYS A 40 6.55 -7.20 -10.49
N LEU A 41 5.27 -7.41 -10.82
CA LEU A 41 4.59 -6.68 -11.91
C LEU A 41 4.47 -5.19 -11.62
N LEU A 42 4.14 -4.78 -10.39
CA LEU A 42 4.12 -3.37 -10.00
C LEU A 42 5.49 -2.72 -10.15
N LYS A 43 6.55 -3.45 -9.79
CA LYS A 43 7.93 -2.99 -9.99
C LYS A 43 8.30 -2.89 -11.47
N GLU A 44 7.94 -3.87 -12.29
CA GLU A 44 8.29 -3.89 -13.72
C GLU A 44 7.46 -2.88 -14.55
N ALA A 45 6.17 -2.74 -14.25
CA ALA A 45 5.26 -1.89 -15.02
C ALA A 45 5.27 -0.42 -14.56
N LEU A 46 5.39 -0.18 -13.25
CA LEU A 46 5.25 1.16 -12.66
C LEU A 46 6.50 1.62 -11.89
N GLY A 47 7.53 0.78 -11.75
CA GLY A 47 8.72 1.09 -10.95
C GLY A 47 8.51 1.04 -9.44
N ILE A 48 7.33 0.60 -8.99
CA ILE A 48 6.92 0.69 -7.59
C ILE A 48 7.46 -0.51 -6.81
N VAL A 49 8.26 -0.24 -5.79
CA VAL A 49 8.85 -1.29 -4.93
C VAL A 49 8.29 -1.25 -3.52
N THR A 50 8.03 -0.07 -2.97
CA THR A 50 7.61 0.13 -1.58
C THR A 50 6.18 0.63 -1.46
N ILE A 51 5.56 0.41 -0.30
CA ILE A 51 4.22 0.93 0.01
C ILE A 51 4.19 2.47 -0.11
N GLY A 52 5.27 3.13 0.31
CA GLY A 52 5.44 4.57 0.18
C GLY A 52 5.51 5.05 -1.26
N ASP A 53 6.18 4.30 -2.12
CA ASP A 53 6.25 4.61 -3.55
C ASP A 53 4.86 4.47 -4.20
N LEU A 54 4.12 3.41 -3.83
CA LEU A 54 2.74 3.20 -4.27
C LEU A 54 1.83 4.36 -3.84
N GLY A 55 1.90 4.77 -2.57
CA GLY A 55 1.05 5.83 -2.03
C GLY A 55 1.42 7.25 -2.48
N ARG A 56 2.67 7.50 -2.88
CA ARG A 56 3.11 8.80 -3.43
C ARG A 56 2.94 8.90 -4.94
N ASN A 57 2.68 7.79 -5.62
CA ASN A 57 2.53 7.77 -7.06
C ASN A 57 1.29 8.57 -7.51
N PRO A 58 1.44 9.54 -8.43
CA PRO A 58 0.34 10.39 -8.89
C PRO A 58 -0.79 9.61 -9.56
N TYR A 59 -0.51 8.48 -10.22
CA TYR A 59 -1.52 7.64 -10.87
C TYR A 59 -2.44 7.00 -9.84
N PHE A 60 -1.89 6.42 -8.77
CA PHE A 60 -2.66 5.82 -7.68
C PHE A 60 -3.42 6.88 -6.90
N ARG A 61 -2.79 8.02 -6.59
CA ARG A 61 -3.49 9.15 -5.94
C ARG A 61 -4.69 9.64 -6.74
N THR A 62 -4.52 9.77 -8.06
CA THR A 62 -5.61 10.19 -8.95
C THR A 62 -6.69 9.13 -9.02
N ALA A 63 -6.33 7.84 -9.13
CA ALA A 63 -7.29 6.75 -9.11
C ALA A 63 -8.06 6.67 -7.78
N SER A 64 -7.39 6.75 -6.64
CA SER A 64 -8.02 6.80 -5.32
C SER A 64 -8.93 8.01 -5.17
N ALA A 65 -8.51 9.18 -5.67
CA ALA A 65 -9.35 10.38 -5.67
C ALA A 65 -10.59 10.19 -6.54
N LEU A 66 -10.46 9.62 -7.75
CA LEU A 66 -11.58 9.33 -8.63
C LEU A 66 -12.58 8.36 -7.99
N VAL A 67 -12.09 7.28 -7.36
CA VAL A 67 -12.95 6.33 -6.61
C VAL A 67 -13.64 7.02 -5.43
N ALA A 68 -12.92 7.84 -4.68
CA ALA A 68 -13.49 8.60 -3.56
C ALA A 68 -14.57 9.60 -4.04
N LEU A 69 -14.39 10.19 -5.22
CA LEU A 69 -15.35 11.10 -5.85
C LEU A 69 -16.60 10.37 -6.38
N THR A 70 -16.48 9.12 -6.80
CA THR A 70 -17.63 8.30 -7.22
C THR A 70 -18.51 7.83 -6.05
N GLY A 71 -18.04 7.95 -4.79
CA GLY A 71 -18.86 7.72 -3.61
C GLY A 71 -19.30 6.28 -3.38
N ASP A 72 -18.49 5.29 -3.78
CA ASP A 72 -18.81 3.88 -3.58
C ASP A 72 -18.71 3.52 -2.09
N LYS A 73 -19.83 3.06 -1.55
CA LYS A 73 -20.06 2.67 -0.14
C LYS A 73 -19.52 1.29 0.16
#